data_AF-A0A7Y0X9E9-F1
#
_entry.id   AF-A0A7Y0X9E9-F1
#
_cell.length_a   1.000
_cell.length_b   1.000
_cell.length_c   1.000
_cell.angle_alpha   90.00
_cell.angle_beta   90.00
_cell.angle_gamma   90.00
#
_symmetry.space_group_name_H-M   'P 1'
#
loop_
_entity.id
_entity.type
_entity.pdbx_description
1 polymer ?
#
loop_
_entity_poly.entity_id
_entity_poly.type
_entity_poly.pdbx_seq_one_letter_code
_entity_poly.pdbx_strand_id
1 'polypeptide(L)'
;APYNNPQEVQFNLVTKGRLESVNEFENVVLRANPNGSTVYLKDVARVELGKKFYDGNGKFRGQDASIVALSLQSDANALESGQAVMELLEGLSKNFPEGMEY
;
A
#
# COMPACT_ATOMS: atom_id res chain seq x y z
N ALA A 1 -55.62 11.56 -4.09
CA ALA A 1 -54.43 11.05 -3.38
C ALA A 1 -53.20 11.77 -3.95
N PRO A 2 -52.35 12.44 -3.16
CA PRO A 2 -51.39 13.40 -3.71
C PRO A 2 -49.98 12.79 -3.77
N TYR A 3 -49.69 11.97 -4.80
CA TYR A 3 -48.31 11.68 -5.21
C TYR A 3 -48.31 11.42 -6.72
N ASN A 4 -48.29 12.50 -7.51
CA ASN A 4 -48.25 12.43 -8.98
C ASN A 4 -46.99 13.11 -9.57
N ASN A 5 -45.97 13.34 -8.75
CA ASN A 5 -44.67 13.82 -9.24
C ASN A 5 -43.67 12.65 -9.24
N PRO A 6 -42.97 12.39 -10.36
CA PRO A 6 -41.85 11.45 -10.37
C PRO A 6 -40.81 11.93 -9.36
N GLN A 7 -40.40 11.04 -8.47
CA GLN A 7 -39.35 11.29 -7.49
C GLN A 7 -38.03 11.45 -8.25
N GLU A 8 -37.37 12.61 -8.18
CA GLU A 8 -36.05 12.79 -8.77
C GLU A 8 -35.05 11.91 -8.04
N VAL A 9 -34.50 10.91 -8.75
CA VAL A 9 -33.49 10.01 -8.20
C VAL A 9 -32.13 10.39 -8.75
N GLN A 10 -31.20 10.70 -7.85
CA GLN A 10 -29.81 10.96 -8.19
C GLN A 10 -28.98 9.70 -7.91
N PHE A 11 -28.15 9.31 -8.88
CA PHE A 11 -27.21 8.20 -8.74
C PHE A 11 -25.77 8.71 -8.84
N ASN A 12 -24.94 8.27 -7.91
CA ASN A 12 -23.50 8.48 -8.01
C ASN A 12 -22.91 7.42 -8.94
N LEU A 13 -22.29 7.87 -10.04
CA LEU A 13 -21.54 7.00 -10.92
C LEU A 13 -20.12 6.83 -10.37
N VAL A 14 -19.78 5.62 -9.94
CA VAL A 14 -18.42 5.28 -9.53
C VAL A 14 -17.72 4.57 -10.69
N THR A 15 -16.60 5.12 -11.13
CA THR A 15 -15.74 4.51 -12.14
C THR A 15 -14.57 3.80 -11.46
N LYS A 16 -13.93 2.90 -12.19
CA LYS A 16 -12.73 2.21 -11.68
C LYS A 16 -11.62 3.25 -11.47
N GLY A 17 -11.07 3.28 -10.25
CA GLY A 17 -10.01 4.19 -9.85
C GLY A 17 -8.63 3.68 -10.24
N ARG A 18 -7.68 3.78 -9.30
CA ARG A 18 -6.33 3.23 -9.50
C ARG A 18 -6.38 1.70 -9.55
N LEU A 19 -5.39 1.11 -10.21
CA LEU A 19 -5.16 -0.33 -10.16
C LEU A 19 -4.53 -0.68 -8.80
N GLU A 20 -4.96 -1.77 -8.19
CA GLU A 20 -4.60 -2.09 -6.80
C GLU A 20 -3.94 -3.47 -6.69
N SER A 21 -4.04 -4.31 -7.73
CA SER A 21 -3.48 -5.65 -7.75
C SER A 21 -2.51 -5.89 -8.91
N VAL A 22 -1.55 -6.79 -8.70
CA VAL A 22 -0.62 -7.24 -9.74
C VAL A 22 -1.37 -7.67 -11.01
N ASN A 23 -2.44 -8.45 -10.88
CA ASN A 23 -3.27 -8.92 -12.00
C ASN A 23 -3.87 -7.76 -12.81
N GLU A 24 -4.29 -6.68 -12.15
CA GLU A 24 -4.80 -5.51 -12.85
C GLU A 24 -3.72 -4.79 -13.65
N PHE A 25 -2.51 -4.66 -13.09
CA PHE A 25 -1.36 -4.10 -13.79
C PHE A 25 -0.90 -4.99 -14.96
N GLU A 26 -0.87 -6.31 -14.77
CA GLU A 26 -0.53 -7.29 -15.81
C GLU A 26 -1.41 -7.18 -17.05
N ASN A 27 -2.70 -6.87 -16.86
CA ASN A 27 -3.68 -6.73 -17.94
C ASN A 27 -3.82 -5.29 -18.46
N VAL A 28 -2.88 -4.39 -18.16
CA VAL A 28 -2.82 -3.08 -18.81
C VAL A 28 -2.54 -3.28 -20.29
N VAL A 29 -3.40 -2.74 -21.14
CA VAL A 29 -3.26 -2.79 -22.60
C VAL A 29 -2.18 -1.79 -23.03
N LEU A 30 -1.14 -2.27 -23.70
CA LEU A 30 -0.09 -1.44 -24.28
C LEU A 30 -0.40 -1.09 -25.74
N ARG A 31 -0.96 -2.05 -26.49
CA ARG A 31 -1.30 -1.87 -27.90
C ARG A 31 -2.41 -2.81 -28.33
N ALA A 32 -3.38 -2.29 -29.09
CA ALA A 32 -4.31 -3.10 -29.88
C ALA A 32 -3.81 -3.14 -31.33
N ASN A 33 -3.68 -4.34 -31.90
CA ASN A 33 -3.21 -4.54 -33.26
C ASN A 33 -4.39 -4.59 -34.27
N PRO A 34 -4.16 -4.24 -35.55
CA PRO A 34 -5.21 -4.27 -36.58
C PRO A 34 -5.83 -5.66 -36.83
N ASN A 35 -5.11 -6.72 -36.47
CA ASN A 35 -5.58 -8.11 -36.60
C ASN A 35 -6.47 -8.58 -35.42
N GLY A 36 -6.81 -7.68 -34.49
CA GLY A 36 -7.65 -7.99 -33.32
C GLY A 36 -6.91 -8.58 -32.12
N SER A 37 -5.59 -8.76 -32.20
CA SER A 37 -4.76 -9.12 -31.04
C SER A 37 -4.43 -7.91 -30.18
N THR A 38 -4.26 -8.13 -28.88
CA THR A 38 -3.89 -7.09 -27.91
C THR A 38 -2.61 -7.50 -27.19
N VAL A 39 -1.70 -6.55 -27.03
CA VAL A 39 -0.47 -6.71 -26.24
C VAL A 39 -0.72 -6.11 -24.87
N TYR A 40 -0.55 -6.92 -23.83
CA TYR A 40 -0.66 -6.56 -22.43
C TYR A 40 0.70 -6.30 -21.79
N LEU A 41 0.74 -5.63 -20.63
CA LEU A 41 1.98 -5.38 -19.91
C LEU A 41 2.72 -6.69 -19.56
N LYS A 42 1.97 -7.71 -19.13
CA LYS A 42 2.53 -9.05 -18.82
C LYS A 42 3.21 -9.74 -20.00
N ASP A 43 2.87 -9.37 -21.24
CA ASP A 43 3.46 -9.98 -22.43
C ASP A 43 4.91 -9.49 -22.65
N VAL A 44 5.31 -8.38 -22.01
CA VAL A 44 6.60 -7.72 -22.20
C VAL A 44 7.33 -7.35 -20.90
N ALA A 45 6.71 -7.53 -19.73
CA ALA A 45 7.28 -7.19 -18.42
C ALA A 45 6.79 -8.14 -17.32
N ARG A 46 7.61 -8.27 -16.26
CA ARG A 46 7.22 -8.92 -15.00
C ARG A 46 6.62 -7.88 -14.07
N VAL A 47 5.45 -8.18 -13.52
CA VAL A 47 4.77 -7.33 -12.53
C VAL A 47 4.79 -8.05 -11.20
N GLU A 48 5.29 -7.39 -10.16
CA GLU A 48 5.30 -7.95 -8.81
C GLU A 48 5.29 -6.83 -7.75
N LEU A 49 4.84 -7.19 -6.55
CA LEU A 49 5.05 -6.35 -5.38
C LEU A 49 6.51 -6.52 -4.93
N GLY A 50 7.26 -5.43 -4.92
CA GLY A 50 8.68 -5.44 -4.58
C GLY A 50 9.12 -4.24 -3.77
N LYS A 51 10.41 -4.21 -3.40
CA LYS A 51 11.01 -3.05 -2.74
C LYS A 51 11.21 -1.92 -3.75
N LYS A 52 11.10 -0.67 -3.28
CA LYS A 52 11.44 0.52 -4.10
C LYS A 52 12.94 0.60 -4.39
N PHE A 53 13.75 0.24 -3.39
CA PHE A 53 15.22 0.20 -3.48
C PHE A 53 15.72 -1.12 -2.88
N TYR A 54 16.77 -1.67 -3.48
CA TYR A 54 17.38 -2.96 -3.08
C TYR A 54 18.83 -2.82 -2.60
N ASP A 55 19.30 -1.58 -2.45
CA ASP A 55 20.66 -1.22 -2.02
C ASP A 55 20.89 -1.38 -0.50
N GLY A 56 19.83 -1.46 0.29
CA GLY A 56 19.87 -1.67 1.74
C GLY A 56 19.19 -2.95 2.20
N ASN A 57 19.83 -3.66 3.14
CA ASN A 57 19.25 -4.79 3.86
C ASN A 57 19.33 -4.53 5.36
N GLY A 58 18.19 -4.46 6.04
CA GLY A 58 18.12 -4.36 7.50
C GLY A 58 18.19 -5.73 8.15
N LYS A 59 19.05 -5.87 9.16
CA LYS A 59 19.11 -7.06 10.00
C LYS A 59 19.16 -6.68 11.47
N PHE A 60 18.44 -7.43 12.30
CA PHE A 60 18.53 -7.35 13.75
C PHE A 60 18.87 -8.75 14.28
N ARG A 61 19.99 -8.85 15.03
CA ARG A 61 20.50 -10.13 15.56
C ARG A 61 20.60 -11.26 14.52
N GLY A 62 20.91 -10.91 13.27
CA GLY A 62 21.06 -11.85 12.16
C GLY A 62 19.77 -12.21 11.41
N GLN A 63 18.60 -11.81 11.93
CA GLN A 63 17.30 -11.97 11.28
C GLN A 63 16.97 -10.74 10.43
N ASP A 64 16.18 -10.93 9.37
CA ASP A 64 15.74 -9.83 8.51
C ASP A 64 14.80 -8.89 9.27
N ALA A 65 15.03 -7.59 9.14
CA ALA A 65 14.27 -6.57 9.88
C ALA A 65 14.03 -5.34 9.01
N SER A 66 12.89 -4.69 9.24
CA SER A 66 12.68 -3.30 8.81
C SER A 66 13.28 -2.38 9.86
N ILE A 67 14.06 -1.38 9.44
CA ILE A 67 14.74 -0.46 10.35
C ILE A 67 14.11 0.92 10.22
N VAL A 68 13.67 1.48 11.35
CA VAL A 68 13.21 2.86 11.45
C VAL A 68 14.24 3.64 12.26
N ALA A 69 14.88 4.61 11.62
CA ALA A 69 15.79 5.53 12.30
C ALA A 69 14.98 6.70 12.87
N LEU A 70 15.04 6.87 14.19
CA LEU A 70 14.41 7.98 14.89
C LEU A 70 15.46 9.00 15.29
N SER A 71 15.21 10.26 14.97
CA SER A 71 16.05 11.40 15.35
C SER A 71 15.30 12.26 16.34
N LEU A 72 15.97 12.63 17.42
CA LEU A 72 15.41 13.52 18.43
C LEU A 72 15.34 14.96 17.88
N GLN A 73 14.25 15.66 18.17
CA GLN A 73 14.18 17.10 17.92
C GLN A 73 15.08 17.86 18.90
N SER A 74 15.60 19.02 18.48
CA SER A 74 16.61 19.77 19.25
C SER A 74 16.23 20.08 20.70
N ASP A 75 14.95 20.28 20.99
CA ASP A 75 14.45 20.64 22.31
C ASP A 75 13.75 19.48 23.05
N ALA A 76 13.78 18.27 22.49
CA ALA A 76 13.05 17.13 23.05
C ALA A 76 13.86 16.38 24.12
N ASN A 77 13.15 15.79 25.09
CA ASN A 77 13.75 14.94 26.11
C ASN A 77 13.91 13.49 25.58
N ALA A 78 15.13 12.96 25.63
CA ALA A 78 15.43 11.65 25.07
C ALA A 78 14.75 10.48 25.82
N LEU A 79 14.63 10.56 27.14
CA LEU A 79 14.03 9.48 27.95
C LEU A 79 12.52 9.44 27.75
N GLU A 80 11.87 10.60 27.81
CA GLU A 80 10.44 10.72 27.56
C GLU A 80 10.08 10.28 26.13
N SER A 81 10.85 10.73 25.14
CA SER A 81 10.64 10.34 23.74
C SER A 81 10.83 8.83 23.54
N GLY A 82 11.86 8.24 24.17
CA GLY A 82 12.10 6.80 24.10
C GLY A 82 10.97 5.99 24.70
N GLN A 83 10.45 6.43 25.86
CA GLN A 83 9.30 5.80 26.52
C GLN A 83 8.05 5.85 25.62
N ALA A 84 7.75 7.01 25.03
CA ALA A 84 6.62 7.17 24.13
C ALA A 84 6.70 6.27 22.88
N VAL A 85 7.90 6.09 22.33
CA VAL A 85 8.14 5.16 21.21
C VAL A 85 7.83 3.72 21.62
N MET A 86 8.29 3.28 22.79
CA MET A 86 8.04 1.91 23.28
C MET A 86 6.56 1.65 23.52
N GLU A 87 5.83 2.62 24.11
CA GLU A 87 4.38 2.53 24.32
C GLU A 87 3.60 2.45 23.00
N LEU A 88 4.02 3.21 21.98
CA LEU A 88 3.42 3.14 20.65
C LEU A 88 3.64 1.76 20.03
N LEU A 89 4.87 1.22 20.09
CA LEU A 89 5.19 -0.10 19.55
C LEU A 89 4.40 -1.21 20.25
N GLU A 90 4.23 -1.12 21.57
CA GLU A 90 3.38 -2.06 22.34
C GLU A 90 1.90 -2.00 21.90
N GLY A 91 1.41 -0.81 21.54
CA GLY A 91 0.08 -0.64 20.96
C GLY A 91 -0.03 -1.27 19.56
N LEU A 92 0.96 -1.03 18.70
CA LEU A 92 0.98 -1.50 17.31
C LEU A 92 1.17 -3.01 17.19
N SER A 93 1.96 -3.60 18.08
CA SER A 93 2.32 -5.02 18.04
C SER A 93 1.11 -5.95 18.12
N LYS A 94 0.01 -5.48 18.70
CA LYS A 94 -1.28 -6.20 18.76
C LYS A 94 -1.86 -6.53 17.38
N ASN A 95 -1.50 -5.76 16.37
CA ASN A 95 -1.96 -5.94 15.00
C ASN A 95 -0.86 -6.52 14.09
N PHE A 96 0.29 -6.89 14.65
CA PHE A 96 1.35 -7.48 13.85
C PHE A 96 0.95 -8.87 13.35
N PRO A 97 1.35 -9.24 12.13
CA PRO A 97 1.22 -10.61 11.66
C PRO A 97 1.95 -11.58 12.58
N GLU A 98 1.53 -12.84 12.57
CA GLU A 98 2.23 -13.90 13.29
C GLU A 98 3.72 -13.96 12.90
N GLY A 99 4.60 -14.05 13.90
CA GLY A 99 6.05 -14.11 13.71
C GLY A 99 6.76 -12.77 13.55
N MET A 100 6.05 -11.63 13.63
CA MET A 100 6.66 -10.30 13.63
C MET A 100 6.82 -9.76 15.06
N GLU A 101 8.04 -9.32 15.38
CA GLU A 101 8.42 -8.71 16.66
C GLU A 101 9.19 -7.40 16.42
N TYR A 102 9.33 -6.56 17.45
CA TYR A 102 10.01 -5.25 17.39
C TYR A 102 11.13 -5.13 18.43
#